data_AF-A0A2T3N7X9-F1
#
_entry.id   AF-A0A2T3N7X9-F1
#
_cell.length_a   1.000
_cell.length_b   1.000
_cell.length_c   1.000
_cell.angle_alpha   90.00
_cell.angle_beta   90.00
_cell.angle_gamma   90.00
#
_symmetry.space_group_name_H-M   'P 1'
#
loop_
_entity.id
_entity.type
_entity.pdbx_description
1 polymer ?
#
loop_
_entity_poly.entity_id
_entity_poly.type
_entity_poly.pdbx_seq_one_letter_code
_entity_poly.pdbx_strand_id
1 'polypeptide(L)'
;MDNKAKQQLGQIMVEQDKLLAILSSNPSALDEYPELQRHVTDKNGNAIAYRRAIRNKQFSKDQYREAILERIDDISFDMCSQLDLDFLVNRVANKVGDDIEAIKALSIKDFGADTLSKLLHMLGNTVYGAQETKVSYPWMSLKGQANPTFWKNAHKAFDLMQEGYSTHWKLNSVFQDRFDIAVPQSFPRFVRAFGNPRDIPEWREWAGYKEA
;
A
#
# COMPACT_ATOMS: atom_id res chain seq x y z
N MET A 1 7.06 25.24 22.56
CA MET A 1 7.19 25.43 21.10
C MET A 1 8.44 26.24 20.81
N ASP A 2 9.31 25.72 19.96
CA ASP A 2 10.46 26.50 19.46
C ASP A 2 10.01 27.59 18.46
N ASN A 3 10.94 28.48 18.07
CA ASN A 3 10.65 29.59 17.16
C ASN A 3 10.27 29.14 15.73
N LYS A 4 10.77 28.00 15.27
CA LYS A 4 10.50 27.44 13.95
C LYS A 4 9.09 26.87 13.89
N ALA A 5 8.68 26.15 14.92
CA ALA A 5 7.32 25.64 15.11
C ALA A 5 6.30 26.79 15.23
N LYS A 6 6.65 27.89 15.94
CA LYS A 6 5.79 29.08 16.01
C LYS A 6 5.60 29.73 14.64
N GLN A 7 6.66 29.81 13.85
CA GLN A 7 6.63 30.40 12.51
C GLN A 7 5.78 29.54 11.55
N GLN A 8 5.92 28.21 11.60
CA GLN A 8 5.08 27.27 10.83
C GLN A 8 3.61 27.34 11.22
N LEU A 9 3.32 27.43 12.53
CA LEU A 9 1.95 27.60 13.01
C LEU A 9 1.35 28.93 12.51
N GLY A 10 2.11 30.03 12.61
CA GLY A 10 1.70 31.33 12.08
C GLY A 10 1.42 31.29 10.58
N GLN A 11 2.24 30.58 9.81
CA GLN A 11 2.02 30.38 8.38
C GLN A 11 0.73 29.61 8.08
N ILE A 12 0.47 28.52 8.80
CA ILE A 12 -0.76 27.73 8.64
C ILE A 12 -1.99 28.55 9.03
N MET A 13 -1.91 29.40 10.07
CA MET A 13 -3.01 30.26 10.48
C MET A 13 -3.37 31.33 9.43
N VAL A 14 -2.39 31.79 8.65
CA VAL A 14 -2.60 32.75 7.55
C VAL A 14 -3.09 32.02 6.28
N GLU A 15 -2.56 30.83 6.00
CA GLU A 15 -2.94 30.00 4.86
C GLU A 15 -4.19 29.16 5.15
N GLN A 16 -5.36 29.82 5.18
CA GLN A 16 -6.64 29.23 5.59
C GLN A 16 -6.98 27.92 4.85
N ASP A 17 -6.65 27.78 3.57
CA ASP A 17 -6.92 26.54 2.83
C ASP A 17 -6.10 25.34 3.34
N LYS A 18 -4.83 25.56 3.71
CA LYS A 18 -3.99 24.51 4.30
C LYS A 18 -4.47 24.16 5.71
N LEU A 19 -4.86 25.17 6.48
CA LEU A 19 -5.46 24.95 7.79
C LEU A 19 -6.75 24.12 7.67
N LEU A 20 -7.65 24.48 6.76
CA LEU A 20 -8.89 23.74 6.53
C LEU A 20 -8.61 22.29 6.09
N ALA A 21 -7.60 22.06 5.23
CA ALA A 21 -7.19 20.71 4.85
C ALA A 21 -6.70 19.89 6.05
N ILE A 22 -5.87 20.47 6.93
CA ILE A 22 -5.39 19.83 8.16
C ILE A 22 -6.57 19.53 9.09
N LEU A 23 -7.45 20.50 9.33
CA LEU A 23 -8.63 20.34 10.18
C LEU A 23 -9.60 19.28 9.64
N SER A 24 -9.66 19.09 8.32
CA SER A 24 -10.51 18.07 7.69
C SER A 24 -10.08 16.62 7.95
N SER A 25 -8.82 16.41 8.38
CA SER A 25 -8.29 15.08 8.70
C SER A 25 -8.86 14.50 10.00
N ASN A 26 -9.33 15.36 10.91
CA ASN A 26 -9.94 14.93 12.16
C ASN A 26 -11.10 15.87 12.56
N PRO A 27 -12.27 15.77 11.91
CA PRO A 27 -13.41 16.63 12.22
C PRO A 27 -13.92 16.48 13.65
N SER A 28 -13.72 15.34 14.31
CA SER A 28 -14.06 15.13 15.74
C SER A 28 -13.22 15.99 16.68
N ALA A 29 -12.05 16.47 16.27
CA ALA A 29 -11.29 17.44 17.05
C ALA A 29 -11.94 18.85 17.06
N LEU A 30 -13.02 19.05 16.28
CA LEU A 30 -13.77 20.30 16.17
C LEU A 30 -15.15 20.23 16.85
N ASP A 31 -15.37 19.31 17.78
CA ASP A 31 -16.67 19.15 18.44
C ASP A 31 -17.14 20.42 19.18
N GLU A 32 -16.21 21.25 19.67
CA GLU A 32 -16.48 22.56 20.27
C GLU A 32 -16.78 23.67 19.24
N TYR A 33 -16.58 23.40 17.94
CA TYR A 33 -16.69 24.36 16.83
C TYR A 33 -17.63 23.83 15.73
N PRO A 34 -18.94 23.67 15.99
CA PRO A 34 -19.87 22.96 15.11
C PRO A 34 -20.02 23.62 13.72
N GLU A 35 -19.91 24.94 13.62
CA GLU A 35 -19.96 25.65 12.34
C GLU A 35 -18.72 25.38 11.47
N LEU A 36 -17.54 25.36 12.09
CA LEU A 36 -16.28 25.05 11.42
C LEU A 36 -16.23 23.58 11.01
N GLN A 37 -16.65 22.68 11.91
CA GLN A 37 -16.80 21.25 11.62
C GLN A 37 -17.71 21.02 10.42
N ARG A 38 -18.87 21.69 10.38
CA ARG A 38 -19.80 21.64 9.25
C ARG A 38 -19.18 22.19 7.97
N HIS A 39 -18.55 23.37 8.03
CA HIS A 39 -17.91 23.99 6.86
C HIS A 39 -16.83 23.11 6.25
N VAL A 40 -15.95 22.54 7.09
CA VAL A 40 -14.87 21.64 6.67
C VAL A 40 -15.42 20.36 6.04
N THR A 41 -16.47 19.79 6.64
CA THR A 41 -17.11 18.57 6.12
C THR A 41 -17.87 18.84 4.81
N ASP A 42 -18.46 20.03 4.67
CA ASP A 42 -19.26 20.44 3.51
C ASP A 42 -18.43 21.01 2.35
N LYS A 43 -17.16 21.37 2.55
CA LYS A 43 -16.21 21.68 1.46
C LYS A 43 -15.45 20.47 0.94
N ASN A 44 -15.37 19.38 1.71
CA ASN A 44 -14.68 18.17 1.25
C ASN A 44 -15.54 17.41 0.23
N GLY A 45 -15.26 17.60 -1.06
CA GLY A 45 -16.00 16.99 -2.16
C GLY A 45 -16.13 15.45 -2.06
N ASN A 46 -15.10 14.78 -1.52
CA ASN A 46 -15.12 13.32 -1.33
C ASN A 46 -16.03 12.91 -0.17
N ALA A 47 -16.02 13.66 0.94
CA ALA A 47 -16.94 13.42 2.05
C ALA A 47 -18.40 13.68 1.65
N ILE A 48 -18.65 14.69 0.81
CA ILE A 48 -19.97 14.95 0.21
C ILE A 48 -20.38 13.80 -0.70
N ALA A 49 -19.48 13.34 -1.58
CA ALA A 49 -19.73 12.22 -2.49
C ALA A 49 -20.06 10.94 -1.73
N TYR A 50 -19.31 10.61 -0.67
CA TYR A 50 -19.60 9.51 0.24
C TYR A 50 -21.00 9.62 0.86
N ARG A 51 -21.33 10.75 1.48
CA ARG A 51 -22.66 10.97 2.09
C ARG A 51 -23.78 10.85 1.05
N ARG A 52 -23.56 11.36 -0.16
CA ARG A 52 -24.49 11.23 -1.29
C ARG A 52 -24.66 9.78 -1.71
N ALA A 53 -23.59 9.01 -1.82
CA ALA A 53 -23.61 7.61 -2.21
C ALA A 53 -24.37 6.74 -1.20
N ILE A 54 -24.18 6.99 0.11
CA ILE A 54 -24.96 6.37 1.18
C ILE A 54 -26.45 6.71 1.05
N ARG A 55 -26.79 7.99 0.88
CA ARG A 55 -28.19 8.44 0.73
C ARG A 55 -28.85 7.83 -0.52
N ASN A 56 -28.09 7.71 -1.60
CA ASN A 56 -28.54 7.13 -2.86
C ASN A 56 -28.49 5.59 -2.86
N LYS A 57 -28.15 4.95 -1.73
CA LYS A 57 -28.05 3.49 -1.57
C LYS A 57 -27.12 2.81 -2.57
N GLN A 58 -26.07 3.51 -3.03
CA GLN A 58 -25.04 2.92 -3.90
C GLN A 58 -24.19 1.89 -3.14
N PHE A 59 -24.00 2.12 -1.84
CA PHE A 59 -23.43 1.18 -0.88
C PHE A 59 -23.92 1.54 0.53
N SER A 60 -23.78 0.62 1.49
CA SER A 60 -24.05 0.85 2.91
C SER A 60 -22.81 1.36 3.64
N LYS A 61 -23.01 1.91 4.85
CA LYS A 61 -21.89 2.29 5.73
C LYS A 61 -21.05 1.07 6.12
N ASP A 62 -21.70 -0.08 6.30
CA ASP A 62 -21.02 -1.32 6.66
C ASP A 62 -20.13 -1.83 5.52
N GLN A 63 -20.63 -1.81 4.27
CA GLN A 63 -19.84 -2.15 3.08
C GLN A 63 -18.63 -1.22 2.92
N TYR A 64 -18.80 0.07 3.17
CA TYR A 64 -17.69 1.02 3.09
C TYR A 64 -16.63 0.76 4.17
N ARG A 65 -17.06 0.40 5.39
CA ARG A 65 -16.16 0.02 6.48
C ARG A 65 -15.45 -1.30 6.19
N GLU A 66 -16.15 -2.30 5.68
CA GLU A 66 -15.57 -3.59 5.28
C GLU A 66 -14.47 -3.40 4.25
N ALA A 67 -14.71 -2.60 3.20
CA ALA A 67 -13.69 -2.28 2.19
C ALA A 67 -12.45 -1.59 2.79
N ILE A 68 -12.62 -0.72 3.80
CA ILE A 68 -11.50 -0.12 4.51
C ILE A 68 -10.72 -1.18 5.30
N LEU A 69 -11.41 -2.05 6.02
CA LEU A 69 -10.78 -3.08 6.85
C LEU A 69 -10.07 -4.13 5.99
N GLU A 70 -10.67 -4.58 4.91
CA GLU A 70 -10.05 -5.48 3.92
C GLU A 70 -8.75 -4.87 3.38
N ARG A 71 -8.77 -3.56 3.05
CA ARG A 71 -7.56 -2.89 2.60
C ARG A 71 -6.48 -2.78 3.69
N ILE A 72 -6.88 -2.56 4.94
CA ILE A 72 -5.95 -2.54 6.08
C ILE A 72 -5.37 -3.94 6.30
N ASP A 73 -6.17 -4.99 6.16
CA ASP A 73 -5.73 -6.38 6.28
C ASP A 73 -4.68 -6.71 5.21
N ASP A 74 -4.91 -6.33 3.94
CA ASP A 74 -3.93 -6.49 2.86
C ASP A 74 -2.59 -5.80 3.17
N ILE A 75 -2.64 -4.54 3.61
CA ILE A 75 -1.45 -3.76 3.95
C ILE A 75 -0.72 -4.41 5.12
N SER A 76 -1.46 -4.82 6.14
CA SER A 76 -0.92 -5.45 7.34
C SER A 76 -0.28 -6.80 7.01
N PHE A 77 -0.87 -7.58 6.11
CA PHE A 77 -0.31 -8.84 5.64
C PHE A 77 1.00 -8.63 4.89
N ASP A 78 1.03 -7.70 3.93
CA ASP A 78 2.25 -7.36 3.19
C ASP A 78 3.37 -6.91 4.15
N MET A 79 3.05 -6.12 5.17
CA MET A 79 4.01 -5.68 6.19
C MET A 79 4.48 -6.83 7.10
N CYS A 80 3.56 -7.66 7.57
CA CYS A 80 3.87 -8.86 8.36
C CYS A 80 4.82 -9.81 7.62
N SER A 81 4.66 -9.95 6.29
CA SER A 81 5.51 -10.82 5.47
C SER A 81 6.98 -10.40 5.43
N GLN A 82 7.29 -9.16 5.81
CA GLN A 82 8.64 -8.61 5.86
C GLN A 82 9.24 -8.65 7.27
N LEU A 83 8.44 -9.00 8.28
CA LEU A 83 8.90 -9.11 9.67
C LEU A 83 9.51 -10.49 9.93
N ASP A 84 10.46 -10.54 10.85
CA ASP A 84 10.91 -11.79 11.45
C ASP A 84 9.84 -12.28 12.45
N LEU A 85 9.11 -13.33 12.06
CA LEU A 85 8.02 -13.91 12.83
C LEU A 85 8.41 -15.21 13.54
N ASP A 86 9.69 -15.55 13.65
CA ASP A 86 10.14 -16.83 14.24
C ASP A 86 9.58 -17.07 15.64
N PHE A 87 9.46 -16.01 16.45
CA PHE A 87 8.87 -16.11 17.78
C PHE A 87 7.39 -16.55 17.77
N LEU A 88 6.63 -16.13 16.75
CA LEU A 88 5.22 -16.49 16.56
C LEU A 88 5.11 -17.88 15.93
N VAL A 89 5.95 -18.19 14.94
CA VAL A 89 6.02 -19.51 14.31
C VAL A 89 6.37 -20.58 15.36
N ASN A 90 7.39 -20.36 16.19
CA ASN A 90 7.77 -21.29 17.25
C ASN A 90 6.65 -21.48 18.28
N ARG A 91 5.92 -20.41 18.61
CA ARG A 91 4.75 -20.46 19.52
C ARG A 91 3.64 -21.35 18.94
N VAL A 92 3.29 -21.14 17.68
CA VAL A 92 2.24 -21.90 16.99
C VAL A 92 2.67 -23.34 16.75
N ALA A 93 3.90 -23.58 16.31
CA ALA A 93 4.46 -24.91 16.10
C ALA A 93 4.42 -25.76 17.39
N ASN A 94 4.73 -25.16 18.55
CA ASN A 94 4.61 -25.84 19.84
C ASN A 94 3.17 -26.22 20.22
N LYS A 95 2.17 -25.60 19.57
CA LYS A 95 0.75 -25.80 19.86
C LYS A 95 0.08 -26.76 18.88
N VAL A 96 0.39 -26.64 17.59
CA VAL A 96 -0.28 -27.41 16.51
C VAL A 96 0.65 -28.35 15.74
N GLY A 97 1.97 -28.26 15.95
CA GLY A 97 2.95 -29.08 15.24
C GLY A 97 2.97 -28.78 13.75
N ASP A 98 2.71 -29.81 12.95
CA ASP A 98 2.65 -29.79 11.48
C ASP A 98 1.22 -29.59 10.92
N ASP A 99 0.19 -29.56 11.78
CA ASP A 99 -1.20 -29.37 11.36
C ASP A 99 -1.48 -27.89 11.04
N ILE A 100 -1.24 -27.51 9.78
CA ILE A 100 -1.48 -26.16 9.28
C ILE A 100 -2.96 -25.76 9.31
N GLU A 101 -3.89 -26.73 9.20
CA GLU A 101 -5.32 -26.45 9.18
C GLU A 101 -5.82 -26.09 10.59
N ALA A 102 -5.25 -26.73 11.63
CA ALA A 102 -5.54 -26.38 13.02
C ALA A 102 -5.19 -24.92 13.38
N ILE A 103 -4.29 -24.26 12.64
CA ILE A 103 -3.96 -22.84 12.83
C ILE A 103 -5.21 -21.96 12.69
N LYS A 104 -6.12 -22.28 11.77
CA LYS A 104 -7.34 -21.50 11.50
C LYS A 104 -8.32 -21.48 12.67
N ALA A 105 -8.19 -22.43 13.60
CA ALA A 105 -9.02 -22.54 14.79
C ALA A 105 -8.39 -21.91 16.05
N LEU A 106 -7.16 -21.37 15.95
CA LEU A 106 -6.47 -20.80 17.09
C LEU A 106 -7.13 -19.49 17.55
N SER A 107 -7.22 -19.35 18.87
CA SER A 107 -7.72 -18.13 19.51
C SER A 107 -6.57 -17.21 19.95
N ILE A 108 -6.90 -15.98 20.32
CA ILE A 108 -5.95 -15.03 20.95
C ILE A 108 -5.22 -15.67 22.13
N LYS A 109 -5.88 -16.53 22.90
CA LYS A 109 -5.28 -17.24 24.04
C LYS A 109 -4.18 -18.20 23.61
N ASP A 110 -4.35 -18.85 22.46
CA ASP A 110 -3.38 -19.83 21.95
C ASP A 110 -2.13 -19.15 21.40
N PHE A 111 -2.31 -18.03 20.68
CA PHE A 111 -1.19 -17.17 20.29
C PHE A 111 -0.50 -16.55 21.50
N GLY A 112 -1.28 -16.11 22.49
CA GLY A 112 -0.81 -15.40 23.68
C GLY A 112 -0.85 -13.88 23.47
N ALA A 113 -1.45 -13.17 24.43
CA ALA A 113 -1.63 -11.71 24.35
C ALA A 113 -0.29 -10.97 24.21
N ASP A 114 0.76 -11.39 24.93
CA ASP A 114 2.09 -10.76 24.86
C ASP A 114 2.76 -10.98 23.49
N THR A 115 2.59 -12.17 22.90
CA THR A 115 3.11 -12.51 21.58
C THR A 115 2.43 -11.67 20.50
N LEU A 116 1.11 -11.50 20.58
CA LEU A 116 0.36 -10.64 19.67
C LEU A 116 0.68 -9.15 19.90
N SER A 117 0.83 -8.71 21.15
CA SER A 117 1.24 -7.35 21.48
C SER A 117 2.63 -7.03 20.90
N LYS A 118 3.58 -7.97 21.00
CA LYS A 118 4.90 -7.84 20.35
C LYS A 118 4.75 -7.70 18.83
N LEU A 119 3.91 -8.50 18.19
CA LEU A 119 3.65 -8.40 16.75
C LEU A 119 3.08 -7.01 16.39
N LEU A 120 2.09 -6.53 17.14
CA LEU A 120 1.49 -5.21 16.94
C LEU A 120 2.51 -4.07 17.13
N HIS A 121 3.41 -4.19 18.09
CA HIS A 121 4.51 -3.24 18.28
C HIS A 121 5.49 -3.25 17.10
N MET A 122 5.85 -4.42 16.60
CA MET A 122 6.71 -4.55 15.42
C MET A 122 6.05 -3.94 14.18
N LEU A 123 4.78 -4.27 13.95
CA LEU A 123 3.98 -3.66 12.89
C LEU A 123 3.89 -2.14 13.02
N GLY A 124 3.62 -1.63 14.22
CA GLY A 124 3.59 -0.19 14.48
C GLY A 124 4.88 0.50 14.08
N ASN A 125 6.04 -0.06 14.45
CA ASN A 125 7.34 0.47 14.04
C ASN A 125 7.53 0.44 12.51
N THR A 126 7.09 -0.64 11.86
CA THR A 126 7.15 -0.75 10.39
C THR A 126 6.21 0.23 9.70
N VAL A 127 5.05 0.57 10.28
CA VAL A 127 4.14 1.59 9.70
C VAL A 127 4.85 2.93 9.61
N TYR A 128 5.54 3.33 10.68
CA TYR A 128 6.30 4.59 10.69
C TYR A 128 7.50 4.54 9.72
N GLY A 129 8.20 3.41 9.62
CA GLY A 129 9.27 3.25 8.62
C GLY A 129 8.76 3.20 7.17
N ALA A 130 7.54 2.71 6.96
CA ALA A 130 6.90 2.61 5.65
C ALA A 130 6.43 3.99 5.12
N GLN A 131 6.13 4.95 6.00
CA GLN A 131 5.80 6.32 5.60
C GLN A 131 6.96 7.04 4.90
N GLU A 132 8.21 6.60 5.11
CA GLU A 132 9.41 7.16 4.48
C GLU A 132 9.84 6.41 3.21
N THR A 133 9.20 5.29 2.86
CA THR A 133 9.68 4.48 1.74
C THR A 133 9.22 5.07 0.41
N LYS A 134 10.15 5.76 -0.27
CA LYS A 134 10.09 5.89 -1.74
C LYS A 134 9.69 4.53 -2.32
N VAL A 135 8.73 4.52 -3.24
CA VAL A 135 8.31 3.31 -3.95
C VAL A 135 9.56 2.58 -4.45
N SER A 136 9.84 1.41 -3.87
CA SER A 136 11.01 0.63 -4.24
C SER A 136 10.64 -0.22 -5.45
N TYR A 137 11.09 0.21 -6.62
CA TYR A 137 10.85 -0.53 -7.84
C TYR A 137 11.81 -1.73 -7.96
N PRO A 138 11.42 -2.81 -8.66
CA PRO A 138 12.27 -3.98 -8.83
C PRO A 138 13.67 -3.68 -9.39
N TRP A 139 13.82 -2.65 -10.22
CA TRP A 139 15.12 -2.21 -10.78
C TRP A 139 15.96 -1.34 -9.84
N MET A 140 15.41 -0.91 -8.70
CA MET A 140 16.12 -0.17 -7.65
C MET A 140 16.69 -1.08 -6.55
N SER A 141 16.41 -2.39 -6.60
CA SER A 141 16.90 -3.33 -5.59
C SER A 141 18.42 -3.55 -5.71
N LEU A 142 19.15 -3.24 -4.63
CA LEU A 142 20.60 -3.48 -4.51
C LEU A 142 20.96 -4.94 -4.21
N LYS A 143 19.97 -5.77 -3.81
CA LYS A 143 20.18 -7.18 -3.44
C LYS A 143 20.02 -8.10 -4.66
N GLY A 144 20.92 -8.01 -5.63
CA GLY A 144 21.31 -9.08 -6.58
C GLY A 144 20.25 -9.85 -7.42
N GLN A 145 18.96 -9.52 -7.33
CA GLN A 145 17.84 -10.26 -7.94
C GLN A 145 17.11 -9.47 -9.03
N ALA A 146 17.48 -8.20 -9.25
CA ALA A 146 16.94 -7.44 -10.36
C ALA A 146 17.57 -7.97 -11.66
N ASN A 147 16.78 -8.55 -12.57
CA ASN A 147 17.19 -8.83 -13.95
C ASN A 147 17.17 -7.50 -14.74
N PRO A 148 18.27 -6.75 -14.84
CA PRO A 148 18.23 -5.39 -15.35
C PRO A 148 17.96 -5.39 -16.86
N THR A 149 18.42 -6.43 -17.54
CA THR A 149 18.19 -6.67 -18.97
C THR A 149 16.69 -6.78 -19.28
N PHE A 150 15.94 -7.51 -18.45
CA PHE A 150 14.48 -7.52 -18.53
C PHE A 150 13.88 -6.16 -18.17
N TRP A 151 14.22 -5.60 -17.01
CA TRP A 151 13.53 -4.41 -16.50
C TRP A 151 13.73 -3.17 -17.38
N LYS A 152 14.83 -3.04 -18.11
CA LYS A 152 15.01 -2.00 -19.15
C LYS A 152 14.04 -2.16 -20.32
N ASN A 153 13.57 -3.38 -20.58
CA ASN A 153 12.64 -3.73 -21.64
C ASN A 153 11.23 -4.03 -21.13
N ALA A 154 10.92 -3.71 -19.86
CA ALA A 154 9.64 -4.04 -19.22
C ALA A 154 8.42 -3.52 -20.00
N HIS A 155 8.56 -2.38 -20.68
CA HIS A 155 7.53 -1.79 -21.54
C HIS A 155 7.09 -2.73 -22.68
N LYS A 156 8.00 -3.51 -23.27
CA LYS A 156 7.68 -4.48 -24.32
C LYS A 156 6.88 -5.66 -23.78
N ALA A 157 7.19 -6.10 -22.57
CA ALA A 157 6.44 -7.16 -21.91
C ALA A 157 5.03 -6.67 -21.51
N PHE A 158 4.89 -5.39 -21.17
CA PHE A 158 3.58 -4.77 -20.94
C PHE A 158 2.74 -4.75 -22.23
N ASP A 159 3.33 -4.41 -23.38
CA ASP A 159 2.62 -4.43 -24.67
C ASP A 159 2.08 -5.84 -25.01
N LEU A 160 2.90 -6.88 -24.82
CA LEU A 160 2.45 -8.27 -24.99
C LEU A 160 1.30 -8.64 -24.04
N MET A 161 1.28 -8.13 -22.81
CA MET A 161 0.14 -8.35 -21.92
C MET A 161 -1.14 -7.70 -22.46
N GLN A 162 -1.05 -6.53 -23.08
CA GLN A 162 -2.19 -5.88 -23.75
C GLN A 162 -2.65 -6.65 -25.00
N GLU A 163 -1.74 -7.35 -25.67
CA GLU A 163 -2.05 -8.27 -26.78
C GLU A 163 -2.72 -9.59 -26.33
N GLY A 164 -2.89 -9.82 -25.02
CA GLY A 164 -3.60 -10.98 -24.46
C GLY A 164 -2.72 -12.05 -23.82
N TYR A 165 -1.40 -11.84 -23.74
CA TYR A 165 -0.46 -12.75 -23.05
C TYR A 165 -0.40 -12.45 -21.53
N SER A 166 -1.55 -12.56 -20.85
CA SER A 166 -1.73 -12.08 -19.47
C SER A 166 -1.19 -12.98 -18.35
N THR A 167 -0.82 -14.23 -18.63
CA THR A 167 -0.24 -15.14 -17.62
C THR A 167 1.28 -15.17 -17.72
N HIS A 168 1.98 -15.32 -16.57
CA HIS A 168 3.45 -15.37 -16.54
C HIS A 168 4.02 -16.41 -17.51
N TRP A 169 3.45 -17.61 -17.55
CA TRP A 169 3.93 -18.67 -18.44
C TRP A 169 3.83 -18.29 -19.92
N LYS A 170 2.67 -17.78 -20.38
CA LYS A 170 2.48 -17.35 -21.77
C LYS A 170 3.40 -16.20 -22.13
N LEU A 171 3.49 -15.21 -21.24
CA LEU A 171 4.32 -14.04 -21.43
C LEU A 171 5.80 -14.41 -21.48
N ASN A 172 6.27 -15.27 -20.57
CA ASN A 172 7.66 -15.71 -20.51
C ASN A 172 8.06 -16.48 -21.77
N SER A 173 7.19 -17.38 -22.26
CA SER A 173 7.46 -18.14 -23.49
C SER A 173 7.65 -17.19 -24.68
N VAL A 174 6.69 -16.28 -24.91
CA VAL A 174 6.73 -15.38 -26.08
C VAL A 174 7.85 -14.35 -25.95
N PHE A 175 8.13 -13.87 -24.75
CA PHE A 175 9.17 -12.87 -24.53
C PHE A 175 10.58 -13.48 -24.64
N GLN A 176 10.77 -14.72 -24.16
CA GLN A 176 12.01 -15.46 -24.37
C GLN A 176 12.23 -15.73 -25.87
N ASP A 177 11.19 -16.16 -26.61
CA ASP A 177 11.30 -16.44 -28.03
C ASP A 177 11.64 -15.19 -28.87
N ARG A 178 11.07 -14.02 -28.51
CA ARG A 178 11.26 -12.76 -29.25
C ARG A 178 12.51 -11.99 -28.87
N PHE A 179 12.93 -12.06 -27.62
CA PHE A 179 13.96 -11.18 -27.06
C PHE A 179 15.09 -11.89 -26.34
N ASP A 180 15.07 -13.23 -26.25
CA ASP A 180 16.02 -14.06 -25.53
C ASP A 180 16.22 -13.64 -24.07
N ILE A 181 15.14 -13.16 -23.44
CA ILE A 181 15.16 -12.66 -22.05
C ILE A 181 14.03 -13.33 -21.26
N ALA A 182 14.38 -13.89 -20.11
CA ALA A 182 13.40 -14.46 -19.20
C ALA A 182 12.62 -13.36 -18.47
N VAL A 183 11.30 -13.53 -18.38
CA VAL A 183 10.38 -12.65 -17.66
C VAL A 183 10.36 -13.04 -16.18
N PRO A 184 10.70 -12.13 -15.25
CA PRO A 184 10.57 -12.38 -13.82
C PRO A 184 9.13 -12.73 -13.44
N GLN A 185 8.95 -13.70 -12.53
CA GLN A 185 7.64 -14.03 -11.97
C GLN A 185 6.95 -12.83 -11.29
N SER A 186 7.74 -11.85 -10.83
CA SER A 186 7.25 -10.62 -10.23
C SER A 186 6.63 -9.64 -11.24
N PHE A 187 6.83 -9.81 -12.56
CA PHE A 187 6.39 -8.84 -13.55
C PHE A 187 4.86 -8.67 -13.65
N PRO A 188 4.03 -9.73 -13.70
CA PRO A 188 2.58 -9.55 -13.68
C PRO A 188 2.05 -8.90 -12.39
N ARG A 189 2.72 -9.11 -11.24
CA ARG A 189 2.40 -8.39 -9.98
C ARG A 189 2.77 -6.91 -10.11
N PHE A 190 3.94 -6.61 -10.69
CA PHE A 190 4.37 -5.24 -10.95
C PHE A 190 3.36 -4.48 -11.83
N VAL A 191 2.91 -5.07 -12.94
CA VAL A 191 1.95 -4.42 -13.85
C VAL A 191 0.60 -4.15 -13.17
N ARG A 192 0.13 -5.06 -12.29
CA ARG A 192 -1.09 -4.82 -11.50
C ARG A 192 -0.94 -3.69 -10.48
N ALA A 193 0.26 -3.54 -9.90
CA ALA A 193 0.52 -2.55 -8.86
C ALA A 193 0.82 -1.15 -9.41
N PHE A 194 1.55 -1.06 -10.53
CA PHE A 194 2.10 0.20 -11.04
C PHE A 194 1.71 0.52 -12.49
N GLY A 195 1.03 -0.39 -13.19
CA GLY A 195 0.59 -0.17 -14.57
C GLY A 195 1.74 -0.24 -15.58
N ASN A 196 1.69 0.65 -16.57
CA ASN A 196 2.67 0.71 -17.66
C ASN A 196 4.00 1.30 -17.14
N PRO A 197 5.14 0.62 -17.31
CA PRO A 197 6.45 1.15 -16.92
C PRO A 197 6.76 2.54 -17.50
N ARG A 198 6.22 2.87 -18.69
CA ARG A 198 6.42 4.16 -19.35
C ARG A 198 5.83 5.33 -18.57
N ASP A 199 4.82 5.09 -17.75
CA ASP A 199 4.15 6.12 -16.95
C ASP A 199 4.97 6.49 -15.70
N ILE A 200 6.00 5.71 -15.37
CA ILE A 200 6.84 5.88 -14.19
C ILE A 200 8.07 6.71 -14.56
N PRO A 201 8.21 7.97 -14.08
CA PRO A 201 9.35 8.83 -14.40
C PRO A 201 10.70 8.20 -14.04
N GLU A 202 10.79 7.55 -12.89
CA GLU A 202 12.01 6.92 -12.40
C GLU A 202 12.42 5.72 -13.27
N TRP A 203 11.44 5.01 -13.85
CA TRP A 203 11.73 3.95 -14.81
C TRP A 203 12.28 4.54 -16.11
N ARG A 204 11.65 5.60 -16.65
CA ARG A 204 12.08 6.24 -17.90
C ARG A 204 13.53 6.72 -17.82
N GLU A 205 13.87 7.37 -16.72
CA GLU A 205 15.22 7.84 -16.43
C GLU A 205 16.20 6.66 -16.32
N TRP A 206 15.89 5.67 -15.48
CA TRP A 206 16.77 4.53 -15.23
C TRP A 206 16.96 3.62 -16.45
N ALA A 207 15.90 3.38 -17.22
CA ALA A 207 15.92 2.55 -18.42
C ALA A 207 16.51 3.28 -19.63
N GLY A 208 16.69 4.60 -19.56
CA GLY A 208 17.10 5.43 -20.69
C GLY A 208 16.04 5.46 -21.80
N TYR A 209 14.77 5.31 -21.45
CA TYR A 209 13.67 5.30 -22.42
C TYR A 209 13.44 6.71 -22.96
N LYS A 210 13.56 6.85 -24.29
CA LYS A 210 13.17 8.05 -25.03
C LYS A 210 11.92 7.72 -25.81
N GLU A 211 10.86 8.49 -25.61
CA GLU A 211 9.69 8.45 -26.48
C GLU A 211 10.16 8.71 -27.92
N ALA A 212 9.78 7.81 -28.83
CA ALA A 212 10.04 7.94 -30.25
C ALA A 212 8.92 8.73 -30.91
#